data_AF-A0A5E4QLW5-F1
#
_entry.id   AF-A0A5E4QLW5-F1
#
_cell.length_a   1.000
_cell.length_b   1.000
_cell.length_c   1.000
_cell.angle_alpha   90.00
_cell.angle_beta   90.00
_cell.angle_gamma   90.00
#
_symmetry.space_group_name_H-M   'P 1'
#
loop_
_entity.id
_entity.type
_entity.pdbx_description
1 polymer ?
#
loop_
_entity_poly.entity_id
_entity_poly.type
_entity_poly.pdbx_seq_one_letter_code
_entity_poly.pdbx_strand_id
1 'polypeptide(L)'
;MVKKEPMVWDKIEQFLRLIPETFSNSTKQTRFASSFGSKTRLWIEFERLKSHLMRTESPLVFAHNDLLLGNVIYNDCNGTVSFIDYEYAAYNYQAYDIANHFNEFVGLSIDDIDYARYPSEEFQKSWIRTYLTEYLTVTDGDGQGDMITHEIDKVYEQVQHLSLASHFLWGIWSIVQYELSDIDFDFCRYAEIRLGRYFELKNSVFRELV
;
A
#
# COMPACT_ATOMS: atom_id res chain seq x y z
N MET A 1 -20.46 -12.05 -7.39
CA MET A 1 -20.24 -11.47 -6.04
C MET A 1 -18.76 -11.20 -5.88
N VAL A 2 -18.38 -10.03 -5.37
CA VAL A 2 -16.97 -9.72 -5.06
C VAL A 2 -16.51 -10.66 -3.94
N LYS A 3 -15.37 -11.32 -4.12
CA LYS A 3 -14.80 -12.25 -3.14
C LYS A 3 -14.47 -11.47 -1.86
N LYS A 4 -14.90 -11.95 -0.69
CA LYS A 4 -14.61 -11.32 0.61
C LYS A 4 -13.26 -11.82 1.14
N GLU A 5 -12.20 -11.53 0.38
CA GLU A 5 -10.82 -11.87 0.70
C GLU A 5 -9.93 -10.66 0.43
N PRO A 6 -8.75 -10.55 1.09
CA PRO A 6 -7.88 -9.42 0.89
C PRO A 6 -7.29 -9.39 -0.52
N MET A 7 -7.72 -8.41 -1.31
CA MET A 7 -7.32 -8.24 -2.71
C MET A 7 -5.80 -8.15 -2.91
N VAL A 8 -5.08 -7.54 -1.96
CA VAL A 8 -3.64 -7.27 -2.06
C VAL A 8 -2.83 -8.51 -2.42
N TRP A 9 -3.16 -9.67 -1.85
CA TRP A 9 -2.42 -10.91 -2.11
C TRP A 9 -2.66 -11.44 -3.52
N ASP A 10 -3.92 -11.51 -3.94
CA ASP A 10 -4.29 -11.97 -5.27
C ASP A 10 -3.72 -11.04 -6.36
N LYS A 11 -3.67 -9.73 -6.11
CA LYS A 11 -3.09 -8.78 -7.07
C LYS A 11 -1.58 -8.85 -7.18
N ILE A 12 -0.86 -8.96 -6.06
CA ILE A 12 0.59 -9.17 -6.11
C ILE A 12 0.89 -10.46 -6.88
N GLU A 13 0.16 -11.54 -6.61
CA GLU A 13 0.32 -12.82 -7.30
C GLU A 13 0.06 -12.71 -8.80
N GLN A 14 -1.01 -12.00 -9.20
CA GLN A 14 -1.31 -11.71 -10.61
C GLN A 14 -0.18 -10.92 -11.28
N PHE A 15 0.32 -9.85 -10.65
CA PHE A 15 1.40 -9.06 -11.24
C PHE A 15 2.72 -9.83 -11.31
N LEU A 16 3.08 -10.60 -10.27
CA LEU A 16 4.25 -11.47 -10.30
C LEU A 16 4.22 -12.49 -11.44
N ARG A 17 3.04 -12.99 -11.82
CA ARG A 17 2.89 -13.88 -12.99
C ARG A 17 3.12 -13.16 -14.32
N LEU A 18 2.78 -11.88 -14.39
CA LEU A 18 2.95 -11.04 -15.59
C LEU A 18 4.40 -10.58 -15.80
N ILE A 19 5.25 -10.58 -14.77
CA ILE A 19 6.69 -10.34 -14.96
C ILE A 19 7.26 -11.42 -15.88
N PRO A 20 7.90 -11.07 -17.01
CA PRO A 20 8.47 -12.06 -17.92
C PRO A 20 9.72 -12.73 -17.31
N GLU A 21 10.04 -13.95 -17.75
CA GLU A 21 11.33 -14.58 -17.39
C GLU A 21 12.52 -13.85 -18.01
N THR A 22 12.29 -13.18 -19.13
CA THR A 22 13.29 -12.33 -19.81
C THR A 22 12.58 -11.14 -20.43
N PHE A 23 13.04 -9.94 -20.11
CA PHE A 23 12.52 -8.68 -20.67
C PHE A 23 12.89 -8.56 -22.15
N SER A 24 12.02 -7.94 -22.95
CA SER A 24 12.19 -7.82 -24.40
C SER A 24 13.46 -7.06 -24.82
N ASN A 25 13.96 -6.18 -23.96
CA ASN A 25 15.12 -5.33 -24.21
C ASN A 25 16.28 -5.68 -23.26
N SER A 26 17.50 -5.82 -23.79
CA SER A 26 18.68 -6.17 -23.01
C SER A 26 19.01 -5.15 -21.91
N THR A 27 18.82 -3.86 -22.17
CA THR A 27 18.99 -2.80 -21.16
C THR A 27 17.93 -2.92 -20.07
N LYS A 28 16.67 -3.21 -20.43
CA LYS A 28 15.61 -3.50 -19.45
C LYS A 28 15.96 -4.71 -18.58
N GLN A 29 16.41 -5.80 -19.21
CA GLN A 29 16.83 -7.02 -18.53
C GLN A 29 17.99 -6.78 -17.56
N THR A 30 19.03 -6.04 -17.99
CA THR A 30 20.17 -5.73 -17.13
C THR A 30 19.76 -4.89 -15.93
N ARG A 31 18.95 -3.84 -16.13
CA ARG A 31 18.47 -2.98 -15.02
C ARG A 31 17.58 -3.76 -14.05
N PHE A 32 16.67 -4.59 -14.56
CA PHE A 32 15.85 -5.46 -13.71
C PHE A 32 16.73 -6.40 -12.86
N ALA A 33 17.71 -7.05 -13.48
CA ALA A 33 18.58 -8.00 -12.79
C ALA A 33 19.44 -7.30 -11.73
N SER A 34 19.96 -6.10 -12.00
CA SER A 34 20.74 -5.33 -11.03
C SER A 34 19.89 -4.82 -9.86
N SER A 35 18.68 -4.33 -10.12
CA SER A 35 17.84 -3.68 -9.11
C SER A 35 17.06 -4.70 -8.27
N PHE A 36 16.57 -5.77 -8.88
CA PHE A 36 15.62 -6.69 -8.24
C PHE A 36 16.12 -8.14 -8.17
N GLY A 37 17.13 -8.50 -8.96
CA GLY A 37 17.67 -9.85 -9.04
C GLY A 37 16.91 -10.72 -10.04
N SER A 38 15.97 -11.54 -9.55
CA SER A 38 15.21 -12.45 -10.41
C SER A 38 13.74 -12.49 -10.01
N LYS A 39 12.88 -12.88 -10.96
CA LYS A 39 11.47 -13.14 -10.70
C LYS A 39 11.27 -14.13 -9.56
N THR A 40 12.08 -15.20 -9.51
CA THR A 40 12.06 -16.18 -8.41
C THR A 40 12.35 -15.53 -7.05
N ARG A 41 13.30 -14.60 -6.97
CA ARG A 41 13.61 -13.88 -5.73
C ARG A 41 12.41 -13.04 -5.27
N LEU A 42 11.71 -12.38 -6.19
CA LEU A 42 10.50 -11.62 -5.88
C LEU A 42 9.37 -12.51 -5.38
N TRP A 43 9.18 -13.69 -5.97
CA TRP A 43 8.23 -14.69 -5.48
C TRP A 43 8.55 -15.16 -4.05
N ILE A 44 9.81 -15.49 -3.77
CA ILE A 44 10.23 -15.91 -2.42
C ILE A 44 9.95 -14.80 -1.40
N GLU A 45 10.24 -13.55 -1.74
CA GLU A 45 9.95 -12.43 -0.83
C GLU A 45 8.46 -12.15 -0.67
N PHE A 46 7.66 -12.34 -1.72
CA PHE A 46 6.21 -12.25 -1.62
C PHE A 46 5.65 -13.28 -0.64
N GLU A 47 6.04 -14.55 -0.76
CA GLU A 47 5.57 -15.59 0.16
C GLU A 47 5.99 -15.29 1.60
N ARG A 48 7.22 -14.80 1.78
CA ARG A 48 7.69 -14.35 3.10
C ARG A 48 6.85 -13.20 3.62
N LEU A 49 6.62 -12.16 2.83
CA LEU A 49 5.78 -11.02 3.21
C LEU A 49 4.37 -11.45 3.62
N LYS A 50 3.71 -12.21 2.75
CA LYS A 50 2.35 -12.72 2.97
C LYS A 50 2.27 -13.53 4.27
N SER A 51 3.21 -14.44 4.50
CA SER A 51 3.25 -15.28 5.72
C SER A 51 3.40 -14.51 7.03
N HIS A 52 4.04 -13.33 7.02
CA HIS A 52 4.18 -12.47 8.20
C HIS A 52 2.92 -11.61 8.38
N LEU A 53 2.45 -10.96 7.31
CA LEU A 53 1.36 -9.99 7.38
C LEU A 53 -0.04 -10.61 7.49
N MET A 54 -0.21 -11.89 7.14
CA MET A 54 -1.48 -12.59 7.42
C MET A 54 -1.83 -12.66 8.91
N ARG A 55 -0.87 -12.40 9.80
CA ARG A 55 -1.06 -12.37 11.27
C ARG A 55 -1.47 -10.99 11.81
N THR A 56 -1.52 -9.96 10.96
CA THR A 56 -1.80 -8.58 11.37
C THR A 56 -3.26 -8.37 11.85
N GLU A 57 -4.16 -9.35 11.64
CA GLU A 57 -5.56 -9.34 12.14
C GLU A 57 -6.36 -8.05 11.86
N SER A 58 -6.09 -7.39 10.73
CA SER A 58 -6.84 -6.20 10.32
C SER A 58 -8.20 -6.60 9.73
N PRO A 59 -9.30 -5.89 10.05
CA PRO A 59 -10.63 -6.24 9.54
C PRO A 59 -10.72 -6.07 8.02
N LEU A 60 -11.55 -6.90 7.38
CA LEU A 60 -11.85 -6.77 5.94
C LEU A 60 -12.99 -5.80 5.71
N VAL A 61 -12.72 -4.77 4.91
CA VAL A 61 -13.68 -3.74 4.49
C VAL A 61 -13.69 -3.63 2.97
N PHE A 62 -14.70 -2.96 2.42
CA PHE A 62 -14.64 -2.53 1.02
C PHE A 62 -13.71 -1.32 0.94
N ALA A 63 -12.55 -1.53 0.34
CA ALA A 63 -11.46 -0.55 0.26
C ALA A 63 -11.35 0.00 -1.17
N HIS A 64 -10.85 1.22 -1.29
CA HIS A 64 -10.53 1.83 -2.58
C HIS A 64 -9.25 1.22 -3.17
N ASN A 65 -8.27 0.92 -2.31
CA ASN A 65 -6.97 0.31 -2.61
C ASN A 65 -5.99 1.15 -3.45
N ASP A 66 -6.39 2.37 -3.83
CA ASP A 66 -5.59 3.27 -4.66
C ASP A 66 -5.85 4.74 -4.31
N LEU A 67 -5.84 5.05 -3.01
CA LEU A 67 -6.04 6.41 -2.49
C LEU A 67 -4.79 7.30 -2.61
N LEU A 68 -4.26 7.39 -3.82
CA LEU A 68 -3.31 8.43 -4.18
C LEU A 68 -3.94 9.82 -4.09
N LEU A 69 -3.12 10.85 -3.84
CA LEU A 69 -3.61 12.21 -3.57
C LEU A 69 -4.43 12.79 -4.73
N GLY A 70 -4.13 12.38 -5.97
CA GLY A 70 -4.90 12.75 -7.17
C GLY A 70 -6.33 12.19 -7.23
N ASN A 71 -6.62 11.13 -6.46
CA ASN A 71 -7.94 10.50 -6.40
C ASN A 71 -8.82 11.09 -5.27
N VAL A 72 -8.31 12.09 -4.54
CA VAL A 72 -9.02 12.82 -3.48
C VAL A 72 -9.37 14.22 -3.98
N ILE A 73 -10.63 14.43 -4.34
CA ILE A 73 -11.11 15.68 -4.92
C ILE A 73 -11.75 16.54 -3.84
N TYR A 74 -11.15 17.71 -3.58
CA TYR A 74 -11.73 18.73 -2.74
C TYR A 74 -12.57 19.71 -3.56
N ASN A 75 -13.85 19.82 -3.21
CA ASN A 75 -14.76 20.80 -3.76
C ASN A 75 -14.86 22.02 -2.82
N ASP A 76 -14.13 23.08 -3.16
CA ASP A 76 -14.08 24.32 -2.38
C ASP A 76 -15.44 25.04 -2.30
N CYS A 77 -16.32 24.87 -3.29
CA CYS A 77 -17.62 25.56 -3.32
C CYS A 77 -18.56 25.11 -2.20
N ASN A 78 -18.44 23.87 -1.73
CA ASN A 78 -19.29 23.32 -0.68
C ASN A 78 -18.48 22.63 0.44
N GLY A 79 -17.15 22.71 0.42
CA GLY A 79 -16.27 22.13 1.41
C GLY A 79 -16.30 20.61 1.48
N THR A 80 -16.68 19.93 0.40
CA THR A 80 -16.81 18.45 0.39
C THR A 80 -15.57 17.77 -0.20
N VAL A 81 -15.28 16.56 0.27
CA VAL A 81 -14.26 15.68 -0.29
C VAL A 81 -14.95 14.51 -0.96
N SER A 82 -14.50 14.14 -2.16
CA SER A 82 -14.99 12.98 -2.90
C SER A 82 -13.83 12.15 -3.42
N PHE A 83 -13.98 10.83 -3.44
CA PHE A 83 -13.01 9.92 -4.04
C PHE A 83 -13.45 9.53 -5.45
N ILE A 84 -12.47 9.31 -6.34
CA ILE A 84 -12.68 8.89 -7.73
C ILE A 84 -11.73 7.75 -8.09
N ASP A 85 -11.97 7.12 -9.24
CA ASP A 85 -11.10 6.07 -9.79
C ASP A 85 -11.02 4.78 -8.97
N TYR A 86 -12.17 4.09 -8.88
CA TYR A 86 -12.35 2.85 -8.13
C TYR A 86 -11.87 1.59 -8.90
N GLU A 87 -10.90 1.69 -9.82
CA GLU A 87 -10.44 0.55 -10.63
C GLU A 87 -9.93 -0.62 -9.78
N TYR A 88 -9.24 -0.30 -8.68
CA TYR A 88 -8.72 -1.27 -7.72
C TYR A 88 -9.65 -1.56 -6.56
N ALA A 89 -10.87 -1.01 -6.55
CA ALA A 89 -11.78 -1.15 -5.41
C ALA A 89 -12.26 -2.59 -5.21
N ALA A 90 -12.03 -3.12 -4.02
CA ALA A 90 -12.30 -4.51 -3.66
C ALA A 90 -12.26 -4.69 -2.14
N TYR A 91 -12.66 -5.86 -1.65
CA TYR A 91 -12.42 -6.19 -0.25
C TYR A 91 -10.92 -6.25 0.02
N ASN A 92 -10.49 -5.57 1.07
CA ASN A 92 -9.12 -5.60 1.55
C ASN A 92 -9.07 -5.30 3.04
N TYR A 93 -7.87 -5.41 3.62
CA TYR A 93 -7.64 -4.99 4.99
C TYR A 93 -7.86 -3.49 5.15
N GLN A 94 -8.57 -3.10 6.20
CA GLN A 94 -8.80 -1.70 6.56
C GLN A 94 -7.48 -0.93 6.66
N ALA A 95 -6.51 -1.51 7.37
CA ALA A 95 -5.21 -0.87 7.55
C ALA A 95 -4.40 -0.78 6.25
N TYR A 96 -4.69 -1.58 5.22
CA TYR A 96 -4.00 -1.47 3.93
C TYR A 96 -4.37 -0.18 3.21
N ASP A 97 -5.66 0.16 3.16
CA ASP A 97 -6.12 1.35 2.43
C ASP A 97 -5.57 2.64 3.08
N ILE A 98 -5.54 2.65 4.41
CA ILE A 98 -4.95 3.72 5.21
C ILE A 98 -3.43 3.80 4.99
N ALA A 99 -2.72 2.66 5.09
CA ALA A 99 -1.28 2.62 4.88
C ALA A 99 -0.88 3.02 3.45
N ASN A 100 -1.67 2.61 2.46
CA ASN A 100 -1.47 3.02 1.08
C ASN A 100 -1.59 4.53 0.96
N HIS A 101 -2.65 5.13 1.51
CA HIS A 101 -2.85 6.57 1.49
C HIS A 101 -1.66 7.33 2.12
N PHE A 102 -1.16 6.90 3.29
CA PHE A 102 0.01 7.53 3.91
C PHE A 102 1.30 7.36 3.11
N ASN A 103 1.48 6.23 2.41
CA ASN A 103 2.63 6.03 1.53
C ASN A 103 2.66 7.04 0.37
N GLU A 104 1.53 7.62 -0.03
CA GLU A 104 1.45 8.60 -1.12
C GLU A 104 1.78 10.04 -0.66
N PHE A 105 1.94 10.29 0.65
CA PHE A 105 2.31 11.62 1.17
C PHE A 105 3.74 12.02 0.82
N VAL A 106 4.58 11.05 0.45
CA VAL A 106 6.00 11.28 0.18
C VAL A 106 6.23 12.05 -1.11
N GLY A 107 5.26 12.12 -2.03
CA GLY A 107 5.39 12.92 -3.24
C GLY A 107 4.39 12.54 -4.32
N LEU A 108 4.14 13.48 -5.25
CA LEU A 108 3.20 13.30 -6.36
C LEU A 108 3.87 12.79 -7.66
N SER A 109 5.20 12.79 -7.71
CA SER A 109 5.98 12.35 -8.87
C SER A 109 7.30 11.73 -8.41
N ILE A 110 7.94 10.91 -9.27
CA ILE A 110 9.23 10.24 -8.97
C ILE A 110 10.31 11.25 -8.52
N ASP A 111 10.32 12.44 -9.12
CA ASP A 111 11.36 13.46 -8.88
C ASP A 111 11.13 14.27 -7.60
N ASP A 112 9.94 14.17 -6.99
CA ASP A 112 9.53 14.90 -5.77
C ASP A 112 9.36 13.97 -4.55
N ILE A 113 9.89 12.74 -4.62
CA ILE A 113 9.78 11.81 -3.49
C ILE A 113 10.70 12.25 -2.35
N ASP A 114 10.08 12.56 -1.21
CA ASP A 114 10.70 12.94 0.05
C ASP A 114 10.04 12.19 1.22
N TYR A 115 10.75 11.19 1.75
CA TYR A 115 10.29 10.40 2.88
C TYR A 115 10.21 11.20 4.19
N ALA A 116 10.76 12.41 4.28
CA ALA A 116 10.54 13.30 5.42
C ALA A 116 9.08 13.82 5.50
N ARG A 117 8.33 13.72 4.39
CA ARG A 117 6.90 14.06 4.34
C ARG A 117 5.99 12.90 4.76
N TYR A 118 6.53 11.70 4.96
CA TYR A 118 5.75 10.58 5.48
C TYR A 118 5.16 10.98 6.85
N PRO A 119 3.87 10.72 7.11
CA PRO A 119 3.23 11.25 8.31
C PRO A 119 3.87 10.74 9.61
N SER A 120 4.08 11.65 10.57
CA SER A 120 4.59 11.28 11.90
C SER A 120 3.59 10.38 12.64
N GLU A 121 4.06 9.65 13.65
CA GLU A 121 3.20 8.81 14.48
C GLU A 121 2.02 9.61 15.08
N GLU A 122 2.29 10.84 15.56
CA GLU A 122 1.26 11.70 16.13
C GLU A 122 0.18 12.06 15.10
N PHE A 123 0.58 12.35 13.85
CA PHE A 123 -0.36 12.62 12.77
C PHE A 123 -1.17 11.37 12.44
N GLN A 124 -0.51 10.23 12.25
CA GLN A 124 -1.19 8.97 11.91
C GLN A 124 -2.22 8.58 12.98
N LYS A 125 -1.85 8.64 14.26
CA LYS A 125 -2.77 8.34 15.37
C LYS A 125 -3.93 9.34 15.44
N SER A 126 -3.68 10.62 15.14
CA SER A 126 -4.75 11.63 15.05
C SER A 126 -5.71 11.37 13.88
N TRP A 127 -5.17 10.98 12.73
CA TRP A 127 -5.96 10.61 11.55
C TRP A 127 -6.79 9.36 11.82
N ILE A 128 -6.18 8.31 12.37
CA ILE A 128 -6.84 7.05 12.75
C ILE A 128 -7.95 7.30 13.77
N ARG A 129 -7.71 8.16 14.77
CA ARG A 129 -8.76 8.56 15.74
C ARG A 129 -9.98 9.12 15.03
N THR A 130 -9.77 10.04 14.08
CA THR A 130 -10.87 10.67 13.33
C THR A 130 -11.61 9.62 12.51
N TYR A 131 -10.87 8.80 11.76
CA TYR A 131 -11.42 7.71 10.96
C TYR A 131 -12.25 6.74 11.81
N LEU A 132 -11.72 6.26 12.94
CA LEU A 132 -12.43 5.33 13.83
C LEU A 132 -13.65 5.99 14.48
N THR A 133 -13.57 7.27 14.86
CA THR A 133 -14.71 7.99 15.44
C THR A 133 -15.86 8.06 14.45
N GLU A 134 -15.59 8.42 13.20
CA GLU A 134 -16.60 8.50 12.12
C GLU A 134 -17.08 7.10 11.71
N TYR A 135 -16.18 6.13 11.59
CA TYR A 135 -16.55 4.76 11.24
C TYR A 135 -17.43 4.11 12.31
N LEU A 136 -17.09 4.26 13.60
CA LEU A 136 -17.84 3.69 14.73
C LEU A 136 -19.15 4.44 15.01
N THR A 137 -19.21 5.76 14.80
CA THR A 137 -20.50 6.47 14.88
C THR A 137 -21.46 6.01 13.78
N VAL A 138 -20.94 5.64 12.61
CA VAL A 138 -21.73 5.02 11.53
C VAL A 138 -22.12 3.57 11.83
N THR A 139 -21.30 2.80 12.55
CA THR A 139 -21.57 1.35 12.79
C THR A 139 -22.30 1.02 14.09
N ASP A 140 -22.06 1.73 15.20
CA ASP A 140 -22.42 1.20 16.54
C ASP A 140 -23.12 2.16 17.52
N GLY A 141 -23.40 3.42 17.16
CA GLY A 141 -24.25 4.32 17.95
C GLY A 141 -23.73 4.63 19.38
N ASP A 142 -23.10 5.79 19.53
CA ASP A 142 -22.68 6.45 20.80
C ASP A 142 -22.03 5.56 21.88
N GLY A 143 -20.69 5.58 21.88
CA GLY A 143 -19.91 5.68 23.12
C GLY A 143 -18.88 4.58 23.37
N GLN A 144 -17.58 4.96 23.38
CA GLN A 144 -16.59 4.55 24.40
C GLN A 144 -15.21 5.19 24.13
N GLY A 145 -14.93 6.31 24.79
CA GLY A 145 -13.67 7.07 24.65
C GLY A 145 -12.41 6.28 25.03
N ASP A 146 -12.50 5.35 25.99
CA ASP A 146 -11.36 4.54 26.43
C ASP A 146 -11.07 3.34 25.52
N MET A 147 -12.10 2.74 24.90
CA MET A 147 -11.87 1.68 23.89
C MET A 147 -11.21 2.22 22.62
N ILE A 148 -11.52 3.48 22.25
CA ILE A 148 -10.97 4.12 21.06
C ILE A 148 -9.44 4.23 21.12
N THR A 149 -8.84 4.47 22.30
CA THR A 149 -7.38 4.63 22.40
C THR A 149 -6.63 3.32 22.10
N HIS A 150 -7.06 2.20 22.69
CA HIS A 150 -6.48 0.90 22.39
C HIS A 150 -6.65 0.51 20.92
N GLU A 151 -7.82 0.81 20.34
CA GLU A 151 -8.06 0.55 18.91
C GLU A 151 -7.20 1.43 18.01
N ILE A 152 -6.89 2.68 18.40
CA ILE A 152 -5.97 3.55 17.63
C ILE A 152 -4.57 2.94 17.55
N ASP A 153 -4.00 2.52 18.69
CA ASP A 153 -2.65 1.96 18.71
C ASP A 153 -2.60 0.64 17.92
N LYS A 154 -3.62 -0.20 18.07
CA LYS A 154 -3.77 -1.44 17.28
C LYS A 154 -3.83 -1.15 15.78
N VAL A 155 -4.70 -0.24 15.33
CA VAL A 155 -4.82 0.11 13.90
C VAL A 155 -3.53 0.74 13.40
N TYR A 156 -2.86 1.55 14.20
CA TYR A 156 -1.56 2.12 13.87
C TYR A 156 -0.52 1.02 13.59
N GLU A 157 -0.35 0.04 14.48
CA GLU A 157 0.55 -1.09 14.24
C GLU A 157 0.19 -1.86 12.96
N GLN A 158 -1.12 -2.08 12.72
CA GLN A 158 -1.59 -2.72 11.49
C GLN A 158 -1.25 -1.90 10.23
N VAL A 159 -1.33 -0.57 10.30
CA VAL A 159 -0.96 0.34 9.21
C VAL A 159 0.53 0.25 8.91
N GLN A 160 1.37 0.24 9.95
CA GLN A 160 2.83 0.10 9.79
C GLN A 160 3.19 -1.25 9.14
N HIS A 161 2.49 -2.32 9.51
CA HIS A 161 2.63 -3.63 8.90
C HIS A 161 2.21 -3.66 7.43
N LEU A 162 1.02 -3.12 7.10
CA LEU A 162 0.47 -3.18 5.74
C LEU A 162 1.03 -2.11 4.80
N SER A 163 1.76 -1.11 5.30
CA SER A 163 2.58 -0.21 4.48
C SER A 163 3.59 -1.00 3.63
N LEU A 164 4.17 -2.08 4.18
CA LEU A 164 5.04 -2.98 3.42
C LEU A 164 4.32 -3.65 2.24
N ALA A 165 3.07 -4.08 2.45
CA ALA A 165 2.27 -4.69 1.40
C ALA A 165 1.93 -3.70 0.29
N SER A 166 1.67 -2.43 0.63
CA SER A 166 1.48 -1.35 -0.35
C SER A 166 2.75 -1.10 -1.16
N HIS A 167 3.90 -0.93 -0.50
CA HIS A 167 5.18 -0.77 -1.20
C HIS A 167 5.49 -1.95 -2.13
N PHE A 168 5.25 -3.18 -1.67
CA PHE A 168 5.48 -4.36 -2.47
C PHE A 168 4.53 -4.44 -3.67
N LEU A 169 3.22 -4.24 -3.48
CA LEU A 169 2.23 -4.28 -4.56
C LEU A 169 2.56 -3.29 -5.67
N TRP A 170 2.77 -2.02 -5.33
CA TRP A 170 3.02 -0.97 -6.33
C TRP A 170 4.42 -1.09 -6.95
N GLY A 171 5.38 -1.64 -6.21
CA GLY A 171 6.68 -2.01 -6.74
C GLY A 171 6.60 -3.08 -7.82
N ILE A 172 5.88 -4.19 -7.54
CA ILE A 172 5.67 -5.27 -8.52
C ILE A 172 4.83 -4.80 -9.71
N TRP A 173 3.75 -4.04 -9.47
CA TRP A 173 2.94 -3.44 -10.53
C TRP A 173 3.82 -2.61 -11.47
N SER A 174 4.71 -1.79 -10.92
CA SER A 174 5.60 -0.95 -11.72
C SER A 174 6.63 -1.74 -12.51
N ILE A 175 7.12 -2.87 -11.98
CA ILE A 175 7.98 -3.78 -12.77
C ILE A 175 7.22 -4.35 -13.99
N VAL A 176 5.94 -4.68 -13.84
CA VAL A 176 5.11 -5.13 -14.96
C VAL A 176 4.95 -4.02 -16.00
N GLN A 177 4.64 -2.80 -15.55
CA GLN A 177 4.51 -1.64 -16.44
C GLN A 177 5.83 -1.29 -17.14
N TYR A 178 6.97 -1.51 -16.50
CA TYR A 178 8.27 -1.31 -17.13
C TYR A 178 8.46 -2.14 -18.40
N GLU A 179 7.83 -3.31 -18.52
CA GLU A 179 7.83 -4.09 -19.74
C GLU A 179 6.71 -3.68 -20.71
N LEU A 180 5.48 -3.51 -20.19
CA LEU A 180 4.26 -3.46 -21.00
C LEU A 180 3.77 -2.06 -21.37
N SER A 181 4.19 -1.01 -20.65
CA SER A 181 3.65 0.33 -20.82
C SER A 181 4.40 1.13 -21.88
N ASP A 182 3.64 1.90 -22.66
CA ASP A 182 4.14 2.89 -23.62
C ASP A 182 4.16 4.32 -23.04
N ILE A 183 3.77 4.48 -21.77
CA ILE A 183 3.73 5.78 -21.09
C ILE A 183 5.16 6.25 -20.80
N ASP A 184 5.43 7.54 -21.04
CA ASP A 184 6.69 8.20 -20.71
C ASP A 184 6.82 8.43 -19.19
N PHE A 185 7.17 7.36 -18.48
CA PHE A 185 7.37 7.31 -17.03
C PHE A 185 8.45 6.28 -16.69
N ASP A 186 9.38 6.59 -15.78
CA ASP A 186 10.41 5.63 -15.37
C ASP A 186 9.86 4.62 -14.35
N PHE A 187 9.10 3.65 -14.86
CA PHE A 187 8.53 2.56 -14.07
C PHE A 187 9.59 1.73 -13.32
N CYS A 188 10.80 1.57 -13.88
CA CYS A 188 11.85 0.84 -13.17
C CYS A 188 12.35 1.65 -11.98
N ARG A 189 12.51 2.97 -12.11
CA ARG A 189 12.88 3.85 -11.00
C ARG A 189 11.81 3.87 -9.92
N TYR A 190 10.53 3.97 -10.29
CA TYR A 190 9.45 3.92 -9.31
C TYR A 190 9.44 2.59 -8.55
N ALA A 191 9.64 1.46 -9.25
CA ALA A 191 9.79 0.15 -8.61
C ALA A 191 10.99 0.09 -7.65
N GLU A 192 12.15 0.65 -8.03
CA GLU A 192 13.34 0.75 -7.17
C GLU A 192 13.03 1.51 -5.87
N ILE A 193 12.28 2.61 -5.95
CA ILE A 193 11.92 3.42 -4.79
C ILE A 193 10.97 2.67 -3.87
N ARG A 194 9.88 2.09 -4.41
CA ARG A 194 8.88 1.37 -3.63
C ARG A 194 9.46 0.11 -2.99
N LEU A 195 10.14 -0.74 -3.76
CA LEU A 195 10.75 -1.96 -3.23
C LEU A 195 11.95 -1.66 -2.34
N GLY A 196 12.73 -0.61 -2.64
CA GLY A 196 13.81 -0.14 -1.77
C GLY A 196 13.29 0.16 -0.37
N ARG A 197 12.21 0.94 -0.28
CA ARG A 197 11.58 1.27 1.01
C ARG A 197 11.03 0.04 1.74
N TYR A 198 10.42 -0.89 1.01
CA TYR A 198 10.03 -2.18 1.56
C TYR A 198 11.23 -2.92 2.19
N PHE A 199 12.36 -3.03 1.48
CA PHE A 199 13.54 -3.74 1.99
C PHE A 199 14.22 -3.04 3.17
N GLU A 200 14.17 -1.71 3.24
CA GLU A 200 14.64 -0.92 4.39
C GLU A 200 13.84 -1.23 5.65
N LEU A 201 12.51 -1.30 5.54
CA LEU A 201 11.59 -1.40 6.69
C LEU A 201 11.29 -2.84 7.11
N LYS A 202 11.35 -3.83 6.19
CA LYS A 202 10.80 -5.17 6.46
C LYS A 202 11.38 -5.86 7.71
N ASN A 203 12.66 -5.64 8.02
CA ASN A 203 13.28 -6.34 9.14
C ASN A 203 12.88 -5.78 10.51
N SER A 204 12.54 -4.49 10.62
CA SER A 204 11.99 -3.95 11.87
C SER A 204 10.58 -4.49 12.09
N VAL A 205 9.73 -4.34 11.07
CA VAL A 205 8.34 -4.80 11.09
C VAL A 205 8.23 -6.31 11.34
N PHE A 206 9.05 -7.15 10.69
CA PHE A 206 8.98 -8.59 10.91
C PHE A 206 9.37 -9.01 12.33
N ARG A 207 10.17 -8.22 13.05
CA ARG A 207 10.53 -8.54 14.45
C ARG A 207 9.40 -8.22 15.43
N GLU A 208 8.51 -7.30 15.09
CA GLU A 208 7.34 -6.94 15.90
C GLU A 208 6.24 -8.02 15.81
N LEU A 209 6.29 -8.88 14.78
CA LEU A 209 5.32 -9.96 14.51
C LEU A 209 5.76 -11.37 14.97
N VAL A 210 6.86 -11.50 15.71
CA VAL A 210 7.42 -12.78 16.21
C VAL A 210 7.15 -12.95 17.70
#